data_AF-W6KWJ6-F1
#
_entry.id   AF-W6KWJ6-F1
#
_cell.length_a   1.000
_cell.length_b   1.000
_cell.length_c   1.000
_cell.angle_alpha   90.00
_cell.angle_beta   90.00
_cell.angle_gamma   90.00
#
_symmetry.space_group_name_H-M   'P 1'
#
loop_
_entity.id
_entity.type
_entity.pdbx_description
1 polymer ?
#
loop_
_entity_poly.entity_id
_entity_poly.type
_entity_poly.pdbx_seq_one_letter_code
_entity_poly.pdbx_strand_id
1 'polypeptide(L)'
;MHHDKHPTTIPGTCPTPLELGRAGWDILHTAAATYPYQPTPAQQKAMRDFIYSWSEVYACEWCGYHMRRYLQSHPPLVDDKPAITRYLCELHNDVNRRLGKEIYDCDPANVLRRWHPKFPDMQDQPRMEERVAEAFAKKAKETAEMEAAHRTIERSLLRPDPAQTTSAGSLNTKEESLVVPPRGGGFLSGFNSYLFGKSNAGSAGEGRGVRREPTAMNPPPEVKANASLTGKEVASPPPCGDHRADAAAVE
;
A
#
# COMPACT_ATOMS: atom_id res chain seq x y z
N MET A 1 -18.41 -35.38 -14.20
CA MET A 1 -17.13 -34.62 -14.06
C MET A 1 -17.06 -33.65 -15.23
N HIS A 2 -17.47 -32.40 -15.02
CA HIS A 2 -17.23 -31.34 -16.01
C HIS A 2 -15.80 -30.86 -15.82
N HIS A 3 -14.92 -31.25 -16.75
CA HIS A 3 -13.64 -30.59 -16.88
C HIS A 3 -13.92 -29.21 -17.51
N ASP A 4 -13.97 -28.18 -16.67
CA ASP A 4 -13.97 -26.80 -17.14
C ASP A 4 -12.68 -26.58 -17.94
N LYS A 5 -12.82 -26.54 -19.27
CA LYS A 5 -11.71 -26.26 -20.17
C LYS A 5 -11.42 -24.77 -20.09
N HIS A 6 -10.49 -24.39 -19.23
CA HIS A 6 -9.96 -23.03 -19.24
C HIS A 6 -9.33 -22.74 -20.62
N PRO A 7 -9.60 -21.56 -21.21
CA PRO A 7 -8.96 -21.17 -22.46
C PRO A 7 -7.44 -21.08 -22.28
N THR A 8 -6.68 -21.63 -23.24
CA THR A 8 -5.21 -21.66 -23.22
C THR A 8 -4.57 -20.44 -23.88
N THR A 9 -5.38 -19.54 -24.46
CA THR A 9 -4.92 -18.32 -25.11
C THR A 9 -5.47 -17.09 -24.39
N ILE A 10 -4.60 -16.11 -24.17
CA ILE A 10 -4.99 -14.77 -23.70
C ILE A 10 -5.10 -13.89 -24.95
N PRO A 11 -6.28 -13.31 -25.27
CA PRO A 11 -6.44 -12.47 -26.45
C PRO A 11 -5.68 -11.16 -26.30
N GLY A 12 -5.16 -10.62 -27.42
CA GLY A 12 -4.47 -9.33 -27.46
C GLY A 12 -3.15 -9.37 -28.24
N THR A 13 -2.49 -8.21 -28.30
CA THR A 13 -1.13 -8.07 -28.84
C THR A 13 -0.22 -7.42 -27.80
N CYS A 14 1.09 -7.58 -27.94
CA CYS A 14 2.08 -6.87 -27.13
C CYS A 14 1.81 -5.35 -27.16
N PRO A 15 1.70 -4.66 -26.01
CA PRO A 15 1.57 -3.21 -25.98
C PRO A 15 2.76 -2.52 -26.65
N THR A 16 2.50 -1.48 -27.42
CA THR A 16 3.52 -0.58 -27.94
C THR A 16 4.15 0.27 -26.81
N PRO A 17 5.35 0.83 -27.00
CA PRO A 17 5.94 1.74 -26.02
C PRO A 17 5.06 2.95 -25.68
N LEU A 18 4.28 3.44 -26.65
CA LEU A 18 3.30 4.51 -26.48
C LEU A 18 2.13 4.08 -25.59
N GLU A 19 1.54 2.92 -25.84
CA GLU A 19 0.44 2.38 -25.02
C GLU A 19 0.90 2.11 -23.58
N LEU A 20 2.11 1.56 -23.43
CA LEU A 20 2.73 1.36 -22.11
C LEU A 20 2.99 2.70 -21.41
N GLY A 21 3.47 3.72 -22.14
CA GLY A 21 3.68 5.07 -21.63
C GLY A 21 2.41 5.69 -21.07
N ARG A 22 1.32 5.67 -21.84
CA ARG A 22 0.01 6.17 -21.41
C ARG A 22 -0.47 5.46 -20.15
N ALA A 23 -0.46 4.13 -20.15
CA ALA A 23 -0.88 3.34 -18.99
C ALA A 23 -0.01 3.63 -17.75
N GLY A 24 1.30 3.81 -17.94
CA GLY A 24 2.22 4.18 -16.87
C GLY A 24 1.90 5.55 -16.27
N TRP A 25 1.62 6.55 -17.11
CA TRP A 25 1.23 7.87 -16.65
C TRP A 25 -0.13 7.87 -15.94
N ASP A 26 -1.11 7.10 -16.42
CA ASP A 26 -2.40 6.93 -15.75
C ASP A 26 -2.20 6.39 -14.32
N ILE A 27 -1.34 5.38 -14.15
CA ILE A 27 -1.01 4.81 -12.84
C ILE A 27 -0.33 5.87 -11.94
N LEU A 28 0.74 6.50 -12.43
CA LEU A 28 1.54 7.43 -11.64
C LEU A 28 0.72 8.66 -11.21
N HIS A 29 0.03 9.31 -12.15
CA HIS A 29 -0.77 10.51 -11.84
C HIS A 29 -1.97 10.18 -10.95
N THR A 30 -2.65 9.05 -11.15
CA THR A 30 -3.75 8.66 -10.27
C THR A 30 -3.27 8.30 -8.86
N ALA A 31 -2.10 7.66 -8.75
CA ALA A 31 -1.48 7.39 -7.45
C ALA A 31 -1.09 8.68 -6.71
N ALA A 32 -0.58 9.69 -7.43
CA ALA A 32 -0.32 11.02 -6.89
C ALA A 32 -1.60 11.72 -6.45
N ALA A 33 -2.62 11.70 -7.30
CA ALA A 33 -3.87 12.41 -7.05
C ALA A 33 -4.61 11.83 -5.84
N THR A 34 -4.60 10.51 -5.67
CA THR A 34 -5.24 9.83 -4.53
C THR A 34 -4.35 9.74 -3.28
N TYR A 35 -3.13 10.26 -3.35
CA TYR A 35 -2.21 10.32 -2.21
C TYR A 35 -2.79 11.18 -1.08
N PRO A 36 -2.55 10.91 0.22
CA PRO A 36 -3.14 11.72 1.28
C PRO A 36 -2.60 13.16 1.34
N TYR A 37 -3.41 14.11 1.83
CA TYR A 37 -2.94 15.44 2.22
C TYR A 37 -2.04 15.40 3.46
N GLN A 38 -2.20 14.40 4.32
CA GLN A 38 -1.35 14.17 5.50
C GLN A 38 -0.85 12.71 5.52
N PRO A 39 0.13 12.37 4.68
CA PRO A 39 0.63 11.00 4.59
C PRO A 39 1.47 10.65 5.83
N THR A 40 1.26 9.44 6.33
CA THR A 40 2.11 8.84 7.37
C THR A 40 3.54 8.64 6.87
N PRO A 41 4.56 8.54 7.75
CA PRO A 41 5.93 8.26 7.33
C PRO A 41 6.06 6.97 6.50
N ALA A 42 5.24 5.96 6.79
CA ALA A 42 5.19 4.73 6.00
C ALA A 42 4.66 4.97 4.59
N GLN A 43 3.62 5.80 4.41
CA GLN A 43 3.10 6.18 3.08
C GLN A 43 4.08 7.04 2.30
N GLN A 44 4.82 7.94 2.96
CA GLN A 44 5.88 8.73 2.33
C GLN A 44 7.01 7.84 1.82
N LYS A 45 7.49 6.93 2.67
CA LYS A 45 8.49 5.94 2.26
C LYS A 45 8.00 5.08 1.11
N ALA A 46 6.76 4.56 1.20
CA ALA A 46 6.19 3.71 0.16
C ALA A 46 6.06 4.42 -1.19
N MET A 47 5.58 5.67 -1.22
CA MET A 47 5.48 6.44 -2.47
C MET A 47 6.85 6.73 -3.08
N ARG A 48 7.83 7.10 -2.24
CA ARG A 48 9.20 7.35 -2.69
C ARG A 48 9.83 6.08 -3.28
N ASP A 49 9.74 4.97 -2.56
CA ASP A 49 10.26 3.68 -3.00
C ASP A 49 9.54 3.19 -4.27
N PHE A 50 8.24 3.43 -4.38
CA PHE A 50 7.45 3.10 -5.56
C PHE A 50 8.00 3.81 -6.81
N ILE A 51 8.25 5.12 -6.75
CA ILE A 51 8.77 5.89 -7.89
C ILE A 51 10.19 5.46 -8.28
N TYR A 52 11.07 5.24 -7.30
CA TYR A 52 12.41 4.71 -7.58
C TYR A 52 12.35 3.32 -8.19
N SER A 53 11.56 2.41 -7.60
CA SER A 53 11.39 1.05 -8.11
C SER A 53 10.79 1.03 -9.50
N TRP A 54 9.81 1.91 -9.78
CA TRP A 54 9.23 2.08 -11.11
C TRP A 54 10.31 2.37 -12.15
N SER A 55 11.24 3.27 -11.85
CA SER A 55 12.33 3.62 -12.77
C SER A 55 13.33 2.47 -13.04
N GLU A 56 13.42 1.49 -12.14
CA GLU A 56 14.28 0.31 -12.29
C GLU A 56 13.62 -0.79 -13.12
N VAL A 57 12.30 -0.97 -12.99
CA VAL A 57 11.58 -2.10 -13.60
C VAL A 57 10.77 -1.71 -14.84
N TYR A 58 10.74 -0.43 -15.22
CA TYR A 58 9.98 0.03 -16.38
C TYR A 58 10.51 -0.60 -17.68
N ALA A 59 9.64 -1.28 -18.41
CA ALA A 59 10.04 -2.19 -19.50
C ALA A 59 10.69 -1.50 -20.72
N CYS A 60 10.54 -0.18 -20.86
CA CYS A 60 11.30 0.59 -21.85
C CYS A 60 12.66 1.00 -21.27
N GLU A 61 13.74 0.33 -21.70
CA GLU A 61 15.10 0.53 -21.19
C GLU A 61 15.55 2.00 -21.25
N TRP A 62 15.43 2.66 -22.41
CA TRP A 62 15.81 4.06 -22.58
C TRP A 62 14.96 5.01 -21.74
N CYS A 63 13.67 4.71 -21.59
CA CYS A 63 12.76 5.49 -20.77
C CYS A 63 13.14 5.38 -19.29
N GLY A 64 13.39 4.16 -18.80
CA GLY A 64 13.85 3.89 -17.44
C GLY A 64 15.19 4.57 -17.16
N TYR A 65 16.15 4.48 -18.08
CA TYR A 65 17.44 5.18 -17.98
C TYR A 65 17.27 6.70 -17.80
N HIS A 66 16.43 7.34 -18.63
CA HIS A 66 16.18 8.77 -18.51
C HIS A 66 15.48 9.13 -17.20
N MET A 67 14.49 8.32 -16.77
CA MET A 67 13.82 8.52 -15.49
C MET A 67 14.81 8.42 -14.32
N ARG A 68 15.65 7.38 -14.26
CA ARG A 68 16.69 7.22 -13.23
C ARG A 68 17.61 8.44 -13.14
N ARG A 69 18.03 9.00 -14.28
CA ARG A 69 18.85 10.22 -14.31
C ARG A 69 18.11 11.45 -13.81
N TYR A 70 16.82 11.59 -14.15
CA TYR A 70 16.00 12.68 -13.61
C TYR A 70 15.88 12.57 -12.09
N LEU A 71 15.61 11.38 -11.56
CA LEU A 71 15.43 11.13 -10.13
C LEU A 71 16.69 11.40 -9.29
N GLN A 72 17.89 11.36 -9.91
CA GLN A 72 19.15 11.69 -9.23
C GLN A 72 19.26 13.18 -8.90
N SER A 73 18.80 14.06 -9.81
CA SER A 73 18.84 15.51 -9.61
C SER A 73 17.54 16.08 -9.03
N HIS A 74 16.43 15.35 -9.16
CA HIS A 74 15.11 15.75 -8.71
C HIS A 74 14.48 14.61 -7.90
N PRO A 75 14.89 14.41 -6.64
CA PRO A 75 14.31 13.37 -5.79
C PRO A 75 12.80 13.60 -5.59
N PRO A 76 11.97 12.53 -5.49
CA PRO A 76 10.53 12.67 -5.33
C PRO A 76 10.13 13.48 -4.10
N LEU A 77 9.25 14.46 -4.30
CA LEU A 77 8.58 15.20 -3.22
C LEU A 77 7.29 14.47 -2.86
N VAL A 78 7.23 13.91 -1.65
CA VAL A 78 6.15 13.03 -1.19
C VAL A 78 5.55 13.50 0.13
N ASP A 79 5.75 14.77 0.48
CA ASP A 79 5.34 15.31 1.77
C ASP A 79 3.81 15.36 1.91
N ASP A 80 3.12 15.62 0.80
CA ASP A 80 1.66 15.66 0.71
C ASP A 80 1.15 15.50 -0.75
N LYS A 81 -0.17 15.43 -0.92
CA LYS A 81 -0.87 15.33 -2.21
C LYS A 81 -0.47 16.44 -3.19
N PRO A 82 -0.53 17.75 -2.86
CA PRO A 82 -0.08 18.81 -3.76
C PRO A 82 1.38 18.65 -4.22
N ALA A 83 2.29 18.34 -3.31
CA ALA A 83 3.71 18.21 -3.60
C ALA A 83 3.99 17.09 -4.61
N ILE A 84 3.45 15.88 -4.36
CA ILE A 84 3.68 14.75 -5.27
C ILE A 84 2.98 14.93 -6.61
N THR A 85 1.79 15.54 -6.61
CA THR A 85 1.03 15.83 -7.83
C THR A 85 1.81 16.78 -8.74
N ARG A 86 2.33 17.87 -8.17
CA ARG A 86 3.18 18.82 -8.90
C ARG A 86 4.44 18.14 -9.42
N TYR A 87 5.13 17.40 -8.55
CA TYR A 87 6.37 16.70 -8.90
C TYR A 87 6.19 15.76 -10.09
N LEU A 88 5.14 14.93 -10.11
CA LEU A 88 4.89 14.02 -11.22
C LEU A 88 4.51 14.75 -12.52
N CYS A 89 3.83 15.90 -12.44
CA CYS A 89 3.63 16.76 -13.60
C CYS A 89 4.96 17.32 -14.13
N GLU A 90 5.86 17.78 -13.26
CA GLU A 90 7.17 18.31 -13.65
C GLU A 90 8.08 17.24 -14.27
N LEU A 91 8.05 16.01 -13.74
CA LEU A 91 8.69 14.84 -14.33
C LEU A 91 8.10 14.53 -15.72
N HIS A 92 6.77 14.51 -15.86
CA HIS A 92 6.11 14.25 -17.14
C HIS A 92 6.46 15.35 -18.16
N ASN A 93 6.52 16.61 -17.74
CA ASN A 93 6.95 17.71 -18.58
C ASN A 93 8.43 17.63 -19.00
N ASP A 94 9.31 16.98 -18.22
CA ASP A 94 10.67 16.69 -18.68
C ASP A 94 10.69 15.75 -19.88
N VAL A 95 9.84 14.71 -19.83
CA VAL A 95 9.65 13.80 -20.95
C VAL A 95 9.02 14.54 -22.14
N ASN A 96 8.02 15.39 -21.91
CA ASN A 96 7.41 16.19 -22.98
C ASN A 96 8.41 17.08 -23.68
N ARG A 97 9.29 17.78 -22.94
CA ARG A 97 10.37 18.60 -23.54
C ARG A 97 11.28 17.78 -24.44
N ARG A 98 11.71 16.59 -24.00
CA ARG A 98 12.59 15.70 -24.80
C ARG A 98 11.93 15.26 -26.10
N LEU A 99 10.61 15.08 -26.08
CA LEU A 99 9.82 14.63 -27.22
C LEU A 99 9.24 15.80 -28.04
N GLY A 100 9.54 17.04 -27.71
CA GLY A 100 9.01 18.23 -28.41
C GLY A 100 7.49 18.41 -28.27
N LYS A 101 6.93 17.98 -27.13
CA LYS A 101 5.50 18.07 -26.82
C LYS A 101 5.16 19.33 -26.03
N GLU A 102 3.87 19.62 -25.92
CA GLU A 102 3.35 20.71 -25.09
C GLU A 102 3.75 20.55 -23.62
N ILE A 103 3.93 21.68 -22.95
CA ILE A 103 4.29 21.75 -21.54
C ILE A 103 3.06 22.21 -20.77
N TYR A 104 2.63 21.39 -19.81
CA TYR A 104 1.41 21.65 -19.04
C TYR A 104 1.72 22.49 -17.80
N ASP A 105 0.75 23.28 -17.37
CA ASP A 105 0.81 23.98 -16.09
C ASP A 105 0.69 22.97 -14.93
N CYS A 106 1.74 22.89 -14.12
CA CYS A 106 1.82 21.97 -12.99
C CYS A 106 1.26 22.55 -11.68
N ASP A 107 0.42 23.60 -11.75
CA ASP A 107 -0.43 23.96 -10.62
C ASP A 107 -1.23 22.72 -10.16
N PRO A 108 -1.13 22.31 -8.88
CA PRO A 108 -1.79 21.12 -8.39
C PRO A 108 -3.30 21.09 -8.65
N ALA A 109 -4.00 22.22 -8.64
CA ALA A 109 -5.43 22.24 -8.92
C ALA A 109 -5.74 21.88 -10.38
N ASN A 110 -4.91 22.32 -11.32
CA ASN A 110 -5.03 21.95 -12.74
C ASN A 110 -4.77 20.46 -12.97
N VAL A 111 -3.74 19.91 -12.33
CA VAL A 111 -3.39 18.49 -12.45
C VAL A 111 -4.44 17.60 -11.77
N LEU A 112 -4.87 17.95 -10.55
CA LEU A 112 -5.90 17.20 -9.81
C LEU A 112 -7.25 17.21 -10.52
N ARG A 113 -7.60 18.30 -11.23
CA ARG A 113 -8.81 18.34 -12.06
C ARG A 113 -8.83 17.24 -13.12
N ARG A 114 -7.68 16.87 -13.67
CA ARG A 114 -7.55 15.82 -14.69
C ARG A 114 -7.46 14.42 -14.09
N TRP A 115 -6.82 14.26 -12.93
CA TRP A 115 -6.36 12.95 -12.44
C TRP A 115 -7.03 12.47 -11.16
N HIS A 116 -7.67 13.35 -10.37
CA HIS A 116 -8.33 12.92 -9.14
C HIS A 116 -9.74 12.37 -9.45
N PRO A 117 -10.05 11.10 -9.08
CA PRO A 117 -11.32 10.47 -9.45
C PRO A 117 -12.57 11.13 -8.84
N LYS A 118 -12.38 11.89 -7.75
CA LYS A 118 -13.46 12.60 -7.03
C LYS A 118 -13.37 14.13 -7.10
N PHE A 119 -12.59 14.71 -8.01
CA PHE A 119 -12.48 16.17 -8.10
C PHE A 119 -13.87 16.83 -8.27
N PRO A 120 -14.19 17.95 -7.57
CA PRO A 120 -13.36 18.67 -6.60
C PRO A 120 -13.46 18.15 -5.15
N ASP A 121 -14.34 17.17 -4.87
CA ASP A 121 -14.51 16.56 -3.55
C ASP A 121 -13.42 15.52 -3.24
N MET A 122 -12.22 16.01 -2.95
CA MET A 122 -11.00 15.22 -2.82
C MET A 122 -10.67 14.80 -1.38
N GLN A 123 -11.69 14.62 -0.54
CA GLN A 123 -11.49 14.21 0.85
C GLN A 123 -10.77 12.86 0.94
N ASP A 124 -9.75 12.79 1.80
CA ASP A 124 -9.00 11.55 2.02
C ASP A 124 -9.89 10.50 2.68
N GLN A 125 -9.74 9.25 2.26
CA GLN A 125 -10.49 8.13 2.83
C GLN A 125 -9.52 7.15 3.48
N PRO A 126 -9.86 6.64 4.68
CA PRO A 126 -9.06 5.60 5.31
C PRO A 126 -9.02 4.35 4.42
N ARG A 127 -7.94 3.59 4.55
CA ARG A 127 -7.80 2.32 3.82
C ARG A 127 -8.90 1.34 4.20
N MET A 128 -9.16 0.35 3.35
CA MET A 128 -10.18 -0.65 3.64
C MET A 128 -9.88 -1.39 4.94
N GLU A 129 -8.62 -1.69 5.21
CA GLU A 129 -8.15 -2.33 6.44
C GLU A 129 -8.45 -1.46 7.67
N GLU A 130 -8.21 -0.14 7.57
CA GLU A 130 -8.51 0.82 8.64
C GLU A 130 -10.01 0.92 8.87
N ARG A 131 -10.81 1.05 7.80
CA ARG A 131 -12.28 1.09 7.86
C ARG A 131 -12.86 -0.17 8.49
N VAL A 132 -12.31 -1.33 8.14
CA VAL A 132 -12.74 -2.62 8.69
C VAL A 132 -12.36 -2.72 10.17
N ALA A 133 -11.14 -2.31 10.55
CA ALA A 133 -10.72 -2.28 11.95
C ALA A 133 -11.59 -1.34 12.80
N GLU A 134 -11.90 -0.14 12.30
CA GLU A 134 -12.82 0.80 12.93
C GLU A 134 -14.22 0.22 13.10
N ALA A 135 -14.75 -0.44 12.07
CA ALA A 135 -16.06 -1.08 12.12
C ALA A 135 -16.12 -2.20 13.19
N PHE A 136 -15.07 -3.03 13.28
CA PHE A 136 -14.98 -4.06 14.31
C PHE A 136 -14.84 -3.45 15.71
N ALA A 137 -14.02 -2.42 15.89
CA ALA A 137 -13.86 -1.72 17.17
C ALA A 137 -15.18 -1.09 17.63
N LYS A 138 -15.93 -0.47 16.70
CA LYS A 138 -17.26 0.07 16.96
C LYS A 138 -18.24 -1.03 17.40
N LYS A 139 -18.31 -2.14 16.67
CA LYS A 139 -19.19 -3.26 17.01
C LYS A 139 -18.86 -3.89 18.36
N ALA A 140 -17.57 -4.01 18.69
CA ALA A 140 -17.12 -4.52 19.98
C ALA A 140 -17.55 -3.60 21.14
N LYS A 141 -17.41 -2.28 20.95
CA LYS A 141 -17.89 -1.28 21.92
C LYS A 141 -19.39 -1.35 22.13
N GLU A 142 -20.18 -1.40 21.06
CA GLU A 142 -21.65 -1.53 21.12
C GLU A 142 -22.07 -2.81 21.84
N THR A 143 -21.38 -3.92 21.57
CA THR A 143 -21.66 -5.20 22.23
C THR A 143 -21.32 -5.15 23.72
N ALA A 144 -20.19 -4.55 24.09
CA ALA A 144 -19.80 -4.36 25.49
C ALA A 144 -20.77 -3.43 26.25
N GLU A 145 -21.24 -2.37 25.61
CA GLU A 145 -22.26 -1.46 26.17
C GLU A 145 -23.59 -2.19 26.39
N MET A 146 -24.03 -2.99 25.43
CA MET A 146 -25.23 -3.82 25.56
C MET A 146 -25.10 -4.86 26.68
N GLU A 147 -23.97 -5.56 26.77
CA GLU A 147 -23.70 -6.53 27.84
C GLU A 147 -23.63 -5.86 29.22
N ALA A 148 -23.08 -4.65 29.31
CA ALA A 148 -23.04 -3.88 30.56
C ALA A 148 -24.45 -3.43 30.98
N ALA A 149 -25.28 -3.00 30.02
CA ALA A 149 -26.68 -2.67 30.26
C ALA A 149 -27.45 -3.91 30.76
N HIS A 150 -27.28 -5.06 30.11
CA HIS A 150 -27.93 -6.30 30.52
C HIS A 150 -27.51 -6.74 31.93
N ARG A 151 -26.22 -6.69 32.25
CA ARG A 151 -25.69 -6.97 33.61
C ARG A 151 -26.24 -6.02 34.67
N THR A 152 -26.47 -4.75 34.31
CA THR A 152 -27.06 -3.75 35.21
C THR A 152 -28.52 -4.09 35.51
N ILE A 153 -29.28 -4.50 34.50
CA ILE A 153 -30.67 -4.95 34.65
C ILE A 153 -30.73 -6.19 35.54
N GLU A 154 -29.92 -7.21 35.27
CA GLU A 154 -29.87 -8.45 36.04
C GLU A 154 -29.59 -8.18 37.53
N ARG A 155 -28.62 -7.30 37.83
CA ARG A 155 -28.31 -6.89 39.21
C ARG A 155 -29.48 -6.17 39.89
N SER A 156 -30.27 -5.40 39.14
CA SER A 156 -31.44 -4.70 39.70
C SER A 156 -32.57 -5.66 40.07
N LEU A 157 -32.75 -6.75 39.30
CA LEU A 157 -33.76 -7.78 39.56
C LEU A 157 -33.39 -8.68 40.75
N LEU A 158 -32.10 -8.88 41.00
CA LEU A 158 -31.59 -9.72 42.11
C LEU A 158 -31.44 -8.96 43.44
N ARG A 159 -31.89 -7.70 43.56
CA ARG A 159 -31.86 -6.98 44.84
C ARG A 159 -32.91 -7.56 45.80
N PRO A 160 -32.51 -8.12 46.97
CA PRO A 160 -33.47 -8.62 47.94
C PRO A 160 -34.30 -7.47 48.53
N ASP A 161 -35.59 -7.74 48.72
CA ASP A 161 -36.55 -6.81 49.29
C ASP A 161 -36.20 -6.54 50.77
N PRO A 162 -35.94 -5.28 51.19
CA PRO A 162 -35.58 -4.98 52.58
C PRO A 162 -36.67 -5.36 53.59
N ALA A 163 -37.90 -5.64 53.14
CA ALA A 163 -39.03 -6.04 53.98
C ALA A 163 -38.95 -7.46 54.57
N GLN A 164 -37.97 -8.31 54.20
CA GLN A 164 -37.89 -9.70 54.70
C GLN A 164 -36.73 -9.98 55.67
N THR A 165 -35.97 -8.96 56.09
CA THR A 165 -34.85 -9.13 57.05
C THR A 165 -35.24 -8.81 58.49
N THR A 166 -36.35 -9.37 58.98
CA THR A 166 -36.62 -9.47 60.42
C THR A 166 -37.35 -10.78 60.75
N SER A 167 -36.64 -11.91 60.79
CA SER A 167 -36.88 -12.90 61.85
C SER A 167 -35.61 -13.73 62.07
N ALA A 168 -34.94 -13.47 63.18
CA ALA A 168 -34.03 -14.42 63.79
C ALA A 168 -34.90 -15.52 64.42
N GLY A 169 -35.09 -16.63 63.70
CA GLY A 169 -35.75 -17.84 64.18
C GLY A 169 -34.71 -18.90 64.55
N SER A 170 -34.39 -18.99 65.83
CA SER A 170 -33.61 -20.08 66.43
C SER A 170 -34.42 -21.39 66.36
N LEU A 171 -33.95 -22.39 65.59
CA LEU A 171 -34.33 -23.79 65.80
C LEU A 171 -33.12 -24.71 65.55
N ASN A 172 -32.71 -25.39 66.62
CA ASN A 172 -31.84 -26.57 66.58
C ASN A 172 -32.54 -27.71 65.84
N THR A 173 -31.80 -28.51 65.05
CA THR A 173 -31.63 -29.96 65.31
C THR A 173 -30.72 -30.64 64.27
N LYS A 174 -29.78 -31.43 64.84
CA LYS A 174 -29.13 -32.64 64.33
C LYS A 174 -28.05 -32.51 63.25
N GLU A 175 -26.81 -32.59 63.73
CA GLU A 175 -25.70 -33.19 62.99
C GLU A 175 -26.02 -34.64 62.63
N GLU A 176 -25.95 -34.95 61.34
CA GLU A 176 -25.71 -36.32 60.87
C GLU A 176 -24.50 -36.25 59.94
N SER A 177 -23.41 -36.89 60.37
CA SER A 177 -22.16 -36.91 59.63
C SER A 177 -22.31 -37.83 58.42
N LEU A 178 -22.02 -37.32 57.22
CA LEU A 178 -21.64 -38.18 56.10
C LEU A 178 -20.42 -37.60 55.39
N VAL A 179 -19.37 -38.40 55.44
CA VAL A 179 -18.05 -38.18 54.84
C VAL A 179 -18.15 -38.14 53.32
N VAL A 180 -17.55 -37.13 52.68
CA VAL A 180 -17.29 -37.11 51.23
C VAL A 180 -15.78 -36.90 50.97
N PRO A 181 -15.12 -37.73 50.13
CA PRO A 181 -13.67 -37.71 49.89
C PRO A 181 -13.21 -36.57 48.95
N PRO A 182 -11.88 -36.33 48.77
CA PRO A 182 -11.35 -35.09 48.23
C PRO A 182 -11.35 -35.00 46.70
N ARG A 183 -11.25 -33.74 46.25
CA ARG A 183 -11.16 -33.22 44.88
C ARG A 183 -10.10 -33.93 44.00
N GLY A 184 -10.52 -34.49 42.87
CA GLY A 184 -9.76 -34.46 41.60
C GLY A 184 -10.39 -33.39 40.70
N GLY A 185 -9.71 -32.64 39.83
CA GLY A 185 -8.45 -32.87 39.15
C GLY A 185 -8.69 -32.61 37.66
N GLY A 186 -8.13 -31.52 37.11
CA GLY A 186 -8.13 -31.19 35.67
C GLY A 186 -9.31 -30.30 35.21
N PHE A 187 -9.20 -29.42 34.20
CA PHE A 187 -8.34 -29.43 33.02
C PHE A 187 -8.22 -27.97 32.46
N LEU A 188 -7.01 -27.61 32.01
CA LEU A 188 -6.65 -26.58 31.00
C LEU A 188 -6.70 -25.09 31.38
N SER A 189 -5.63 -24.66 32.03
CA SER A 189 -4.95 -23.41 31.67
C SER A 189 -4.21 -23.61 30.33
N GLY A 190 -4.53 -22.82 29.32
CA GLY A 190 -3.93 -22.97 27.99
C GLY A 190 -4.38 -21.93 26.98
N PHE A 191 -4.17 -20.64 27.27
CA PHE A 191 -4.08 -19.63 26.22
C PHE A 191 -2.75 -18.87 26.40
N ASN A 192 -1.74 -19.33 25.66
CA ASN A 192 -0.43 -18.73 25.63
C ASN A 192 -0.46 -17.48 24.73
N SER A 193 -0.03 -16.37 25.29
CA SER A 193 0.10 -15.08 24.59
C SER A 193 1.19 -15.15 23.52
N TYR A 194 0.79 -15.09 22.26
CA TYR A 194 1.68 -14.63 21.19
C TYR A 194 1.52 -13.12 21.09
N LEU A 195 2.37 -12.37 21.79
CA LEU A 195 2.69 -10.96 21.53
C LEU A 195 3.70 -10.55 22.61
N PHE A 196 4.99 -10.72 22.36
CA PHE A 196 6.11 -9.94 22.93
C PHE A 196 7.42 -10.49 22.32
N GLY A 197 7.65 -10.17 21.05
CA GLY A 197 8.96 -10.32 20.41
C GLY A 197 9.90 -9.27 21.00
N LYS A 198 10.83 -9.72 21.83
CA LYS A 198 11.85 -8.90 22.49
C LYS A 198 12.81 -8.28 21.48
N SER A 199 13.02 -6.99 21.63
CA SER A 199 14.09 -6.19 21.06
C SER A 199 15.45 -6.65 21.61
N ASN A 200 16.39 -6.95 20.72
CA ASN A 200 17.81 -7.10 21.08
C ASN A 200 18.56 -5.84 20.64
N ALA A 201 19.06 -5.11 21.65
CA ALA A 201 20.09 -4.10 21.51
C ALA A 201 21.45 -4.80 21.34
N GLY A 202 22.18 -4.42 20.29
CA GLY A 202 23.52 -4.95 20.00
C GLY A 202 24.44 -3.84 19.50
N SER A 203 25.28 -3.37 20.43
CA SER A 203 26.61 -2.75 20.32
C SER A 203 27.03 -2.01 19.05
N ALA A 204 27.48 -0.77 19.29
CA ALA A 204 28.32 0.04 18.43
C ALA A 204 29.63 -0.66 18.01
N GLY A 205 30.08 -0.34 16.80
CA GLY A 205 31.39 -0.70 16.24
C GLY A 205 31.81 0.35 15.21
N GLU A 206 32.78 1.17 15.61
CA GLU A 206 33.39 2.28 14.87
C GLU A 206 34.27 1.76 13.73
N GLY A 207 34.11 2.29 12.51
CA GLY A 207 34.90 1.93 11.34
C GLY A 207 35.19 3.14 10.46
N ARG A 208 36.44 3.61 10.51
CA ARG A 208 37.00 4.73 9.75
C ARG A 208 36.82 4.58 8.23
N GLY A 209 36.59 5.72 7.59
CA GLY A 209 36.40 5.85 6.15
C GLY A 209 37.65 5.64 5.30
N VAL A 210 37.38 5.30 4.03
CA VAL A 210 38.27 5.55 2.89
C VAL A 210 37.42 6.19 1.80
N ARG A 211 37.72 7.47 1.52
CA ARG A 211 37.12 8.26 0.45
C ARG A 211 37.70 7.75 -0.88
N ARG A 212 36.87 7.26 -1.80
CA ARG A 212 37.26 6.96 -3.19
C ARG A 212 36.84 8.13 -4.09
N GLU A 213 37.79 8.68 -4.83
CA GLU A 213 37.55 9.73 -5.83
C GLU A 213 36.72 9.19 -7.02
N PRO A 214 35.91 10.03 -7.68
CA PRO A 214 35.17 9.63 -8.88
C PRO A 214 36.08 9.72 -10.11
N THR A 215 36.37 8.57 -10.73
CA THR A 215 36.97 8.51 -12.06
C THR A 215 35.93 8.92 -13.11
N ALA A 216 36.26 9.92 -13.93
CA ALA A 216 35.46 10.35 -15.07
C ALA A 216 35.25 9.19 -16.07
N MET A 217 34.00 8.86 -16.37
CA MET A 217 33.64 7.92 -17.44
C MET A 217 33.56 8.67 -18.77
N ASN A 218 34.30 8.18 -19.77
CA ASN A 218 34.23 8.67 -21.15
C ASN A 218 32.84 8.44 -21.76
N PRO A 219 32.37 9.34 -22.66
CA PRO A 219 31.09 9.14 -23.36
C PRO A 219 31.18 7.96 -24.35
N PRO A 220 30.08 7.20 -24.57
CA PRO A 220 30.05 6.14 -25.56
C PRO A 220 30.06 6.70 -27.00
N PRO A 221 30.64 5.97 -27.97
CA PRO A 221 30.73 6.44 -29.35
C PRO A 221 29.37 6.40 -30.06
N GLU A 222 29.13 7.41 -30.90
CA GLU A 222 27.95 7.52 -31.77
C GLU A 222 27.89 6.38 -32.80
N VAL A 223 26.77 5.66 -32.82
CA VAL A 223 26.50 4.61 -33.83
C VAL A 223 25.74 5.24 -35.00
N LYS A 224 26.43 5.41 -36.14
CA LYS A 224 25.81 5.77 -37.43
C LYS A 224 25.01 4.58 -37.97
N ALA A 225 23.71 4.79 -38.21
CA ALA A 225 22.84 3.81 -38.84
C ALA A 225 22.97 3.87 -40.36
N ASN A 226 23.42 2.79 -40.99
CA ASN A 226 23.27 2.58 -42.43
C ASN A 226 22.18 1.52 -42.64
N ALA A 227 21.09 1.91 -43.29
CA ALA A 227 20.00 1.02 -43.68
C ALA A 227 20.24 0.51 -45.11
N SER A 228 20.09 -0.81 -45.32
CA SER A 228 19.87 -1.41 -46.63
C SER A 228 18.85 -2.53 -46.48
N LEU A 229 17.67 -2.32 -47.03
CA LEU A 229 16.53 -3.24 -46.99
C LEU A 229 16.46 -4.04 -48.28
N THR A 230 16.53 -5.37 -48.20
CA THR A 230 15.95 -6.27 -49.20
C THR A 230 15.55 -7.59 -48.55
N GLY A 231 14.29 -8.02 -48.72
CA GLY A 231 13.84 -9.39 -48.45
C GLY A 231 12.50 -9.46 -47.71
N LYS A 232 11.40 -9.66 -48.44
CA LYS A 232 10.08 -9.98 -47.90
C LYS A 232 10.04 -11.46 -47.51
N GLU A 233 9.92 -11.73 -46.23
CA GLU A 233 9.36 -12.97 -45.70
C GLU A 233 8.34 -12.58 -44.64
N VAL A 234 7.12 -13.11 -44.72
CA VAL A 234 6.04 -12.83 -43.76
C VAL A 234 6.35 -13.62 -42.49
N ALA A 235 7.27 -13.09 -41.69
CA ALA A 235 7.55 -13.57 -40.36
C ALA A 235 6.41 -13.13 -39.42
N SER A 236 5.92 -14.05 -38.61
CA SER A 236 5.14 -13.71 -37.41
C SER A 236 5.85 -12.59 -36.63
N PRO A 237 5.12 -11.59 -36.11
CA PRO A 237 5.77 -10.49 -35.40
C PRO A 237 6.66 -11.05 -34.28
N PRO A 238 7.90 -10.55 -34.14
CA PRO A 238 8.81 -11.03 -33.12
C PRO A 238 8.16 -10.89 -31.73
N PRO A 239 8.43 -11.80 -30.79
CA PRO A 239 7.95 -11.66 -29.42
C PRO A 239 8.58 -10.39 -28.84
N CYS A 240 7.78 -9.32 -28.75
CA CYS A 240 8.03 -8.07 -28.05
C CYS A 240 9.53 -7.63 -28.07
N GLY A 241 10.01 -6.96 -29.13
CA GLY A 241 11.39 -6.46 -29.11
C GLY A 241 11.91 -5.87 -30.41
N ASP A 242 11.50 -4.63 -30.71
CA ASP A 242 12.38 -3.70 -31.42
C ASP A 242 12.42 -2.38 -30.64
N HIS A 243 13.49 -2.21 -29.85
CA HIS A 243 13.64 -1.21 -28.77
C HIS A 243 14.07 0.18 -29.27
N ARG A 244 13.64 0.57 -30.47
CA ARG A 244 14.00 1.87 -31.08
C ARG A 244 12.80 2.80 -31.35
N ALA A 245 11.68 2.55 -30.69
CA ALA A 245 10.53 3.44 -30.77
C ALA A 245 10.39 4.24 -29.47
N ASP A 246 10.47 5.56 -29.61
CA ASP A 246 10.16 6.53 -28.58
C ASP A 246 8.82 6.18 -27.93
N ALA A 247 8.82 5.97 -26.61
CA ALA A 247 7.59 5.92 -25.84
C ALA A 247 7.01 7.34 -25.83
N ALA A 248 6.30 7.69 -26.89
CA ALA A 248 5.51 8.89 -26.90
C ALA A 248 4.50 8.78 -25.76
N ALA A 249 4.49 9.71 -24.83
CA ALA A 249 3.27 10.01 -24.10
C ALA A 249 2.43 10.85 -25.05
N VAL A 250 1.46 10.25 -25.73
CA VAL A 250 0.40 11.05 -26.33
C VAL A 250 -0.63 11.17 -25.21
N GLU A 251 -0.85 12.39 -24.71
CA GLU A 251 -2.14 12.75 -24.13
C GLU A 251 -3.29 12.22 -24.99
#